data_AF-A0A5N5I7N6-F1
#
_entry.id   AF-A0A5N5I7N6-F1
#
_cell.length_a   1.000
_cell.length_b   1.000
_cell.length_c   1.000
_cell.angle_alpha   90.00
_cell.angle_beta   90.00
_cell.angle_gamma   90.00
#
_symmetry.space_group_name_H-M   'P 1'
#
loop_
_entity.id
_entity.type
_entity.pdbx_description
1 polymer ?
#
loop_
_entity_poly.entity_id
_entity_poly.type
_entity_poly.pdbx_seq_one_letter_code
_entity_poly.pdbx_strand_id
1 'polypeptide(L)'
;MVTQLLDNGLVALLLFFPELFSIELHHGGEISYDMYVGEKVTYIDNCDKDLMSLPVIDDMAEAVGYIERFMNYYFKIPNMDLSNGLKQIQSDSDV
;
A
#
# COMPACT_ATOMS: atom_id res chain seq x y z
N MET A 1 1.07 -5.78 30.66
CA MET A 1 0.89 -6.98 29.82
C MET A 1 -0.24 -7.79 30.45
N VAL A 2 -1.41 -7.82 29.84
CA VAL A 2 -2.55 -8.62 30.31
C VAL A 2 -2.95 -9.53 29.16
N THR A 3 -2.77 -10.83 29.34
CA THR A 3 -3.30 -11.86 28.46
C THR A 3 -4.57 -12.41 29.08
N GLN A 4 -5.69 -12.40 28.34
CA GLN A 4 -6.85 -13.23 28.66
C GLN A 4 -7.01 -14.27 27.55
N LEU A 5 -7.12 -15.52 27.97
CA LEU A 5 -7.46 -16.66 27.12
C LEU A 5 -8.97 -16.67 26.93
N LEU A 6 -9.43 -16.75 25.68
CA LEU A 6 -10.78 -17.21 25.38
C LEU A 6 -10.68 -18.67 24.93
N ASP A 7 -11.45 -19.52 25.60
CA ASP A 7 -11.54 -20.94 25.29
C ASP A 7 -11.87 -21.12 23.80
N ASN A 8 -11.18 -22.08 23.17
CA ASN A 8 -11.21 -22.50 21.75
C ASN A 8 -10.02 -22.04 20.89
N GLY A 9 -8.80 -22.26 21.37
CA GLY A 9 -7.64 -22.62 20.52
C GLY A 9 -7.09 -21.58 19.54
N LEU A 10 -7.70 -20.41 19.40
CA LEU A 10 -7.15 -19.29 18.63
C LEU A 10 -6.51 -18.31 19.61
N VAL A 11 -5.18 -18.37 19.73
CA VAL A 11 -4.41 -17.26 20.30
C VAL A 11 -4.41 -16.17 19.22
N ALA A 12 -5.49 -15.40 19.15
CA ALA A 12 -5.41 -14.08 18.55
C ALA A 12 -4.49 -13.30 19.48
N LEU A 13 -3.20 -13.33 19.17
CA LEU A 13 -2.26 -12.35 19.67
C LEU A 13 -2.80 -11.03 19.12
N LEU A 14 -3.71 -10.40 19.87
CA LEU A 14 -4.14 -9.03 19.66
C LEU A 14 -2.92 -8.17 20.00
N LEU A 15 -1.91 -8.29 19.14
CA LEU A 15 -0.86 -7.32 18.99
C LEU A 15 -1.62 -6.09 18.52
N PHE A 16 -1.94 -5.23 19.47
CA PHE A 16 -2.29 -3.86 19.21
C PHE A 16 -1.07 -3.31 18.49
N PHE A 17 -1.07 -3.34 17.16
CA PHE A 17 -0.04 -2.76 16.32
C PHE A 17 -0.53 -1.35 15.97
N PRO A 18 -0.22 -0.32 16.78
CA PRO A 18 -0.64 1.05 16.49
C PRO A 18 0.00 1.63 15.22
N GLU A 19 0.83 0.85 14.51
CA GLU A 19 1.66 1.27 13.38
C GLU A 19 1.22 0.67 12.04
N LEU A 20 0.09 -0.03 11.99
CA LEU A 20 -0.47 -0.53 10.73
C LEU A 20 -1.24 0.57 9.99
N PHE A 21 -1.17 0.53 8.67
CA PHE A 21 -1.94 1.42 7.80
C PHE A 21 -2.55 0.66 6.62
N SER A 22 -3.43 1.33 5.87
CA SER A 22 -4.01 0.82 4.64
C SER A 22 -3.46 1.58 3.44
N ILE A 23 -3.22 0.88 2.34
CA ILE A 23 -2.85 1.45 1.05
C ILE A 23 -4.06 1.44 0.13
N GLU A 24 -4.35 2.59 -0.47
CA GLU A 24 -5.26 2.71 -1.61
C GLU A 24 -4.43 2.65 -2.91
N LEU A 25 -4.44 1.51 -3.57
CA LEU A 25 -3.67 1.26 -4.80
C LEU A 25 -4.54 1.54 -6.02
N HIS A 26 -4.19 2.59 -6.76
CA HIS A 26 -4.82 2.94 -8.05
C HIS A 26 -4.02 2.30 -9.19
N HIS A 27 -4.68 1.50 -10.03
CA HIS A 27 -4.02 0.76 -11.09
C HIS A 27 -4.90 0.55 -12.33
N GLY A 28 -4.28 0.20 -13.46
CA GLY A 28 -4.98 -0.14 -14.71
C GLY A 28 -5.63 1.02 -15.46
N GLY A 29 -5.40 2.26 -15.00
CA GLY A 29 -5.86 3.48 -15.64
C GLY A 29 -4.71 4.35 -16.13
N GLU A 30 -5.02 5.61 -16.39
CA GLU A 30 -4.06 6.63 -16.82
C GLU A 30 -4.34 7.97 -16.13
N ILE A 31 -3.32 8.83 -16.03
CA ILE A 31 -3.50 10.19 -15.52
C ILE A 31 -3.94 11.09 -16.69
N SER A 32 -5.09 11.74 -16.56
CA SER A 32 -5.66 12.66 -17.54
C SER A 32 -6.25 13.89 -16.85
N TYR A 33 -5.80 15.08 -17.25
CA TYR A 33 -6.26 16.37 -16.69
C TYR A 33 -6.36 16.40 -15.16
N ASP A 34 -5.32 15.90 -14.47
CA ASP A 34 -5.24 15.87 -13.01
C ASP A 34 -6.18 14.88 -12.31
N MET A 35 -6.70 13.91 -13.06
CA MET A 35 -7.50 12.80 -12.55
C MET A 35 -6.88 11.49 -12.98
N TYR A 36 -7.04 10.45 -12.15
CA TYR A 36 -6.71 9.09 -12.57
C TYR A 36 -7.99 8.48 -13.18
N VAL A 37 -7.95 8.20 -14.48
CA VAL A 37 -9.12 7.80 -15.28
C VAL A 37 -9.00 6.33 -15.65
N GLY A 38 -10.12 5.60 -15.60
CA GLY A 38 -10.13 4.17 -15.87
C GLY A 38 -9.52 3.32 -14.76
N GLU A 39 -9.41 3.87 -13.54
CA GLU A 39 -8.87 3.18 -12.37
C GLU A 39 -9.65 1.94 -11.99
N LYS A 40 -8.89 0.95 -11.54
CA LYS A 40 -9.28 0.06 -10.47
C LYS A 40 -8.61 0.53 -9.19
N VAL A 41 -9.37 0.53 -8.10
CA VAL A 41 -8.87 0.82 -6.76
C VAL A 41 -8.89 -0.47 -5.95
N THR A 42 -7.74 -0.85 -5.42
CA THR A 42 -7.60 -1.98 -4.51
C THR A 42 -7.12 -1.46 -3.15
N TYR A 43 -7.80 -1.84 -2.07
CA TYR A 43 -7.38 -1.55 -0.72
C TYR A 43 -6.55 -2.70 -0.16
N ILE A 44 -5.37 -2.38 0.37
CA ILE A 44 -4.48 -3.34 1.02
C ILE A 44 -4.38 -2.92 2.48
N ASP A 45 -4.99 -3.70 3.36
CA ASP A 45 -5.05 -3.43 4.80
C ASP A 45 -3.93 -4.13 5.56
N ASN A 46 -3.65 -3.65 6.78
CA ASN A 46 -2.68 -4.21 7.70
C ASN A 46 -1.23 -4.14 7.19
N CYS A 47 -0.88 -3.07 6.46
CA CYS A 47 0.49 -2.80 6.05
C CYS A 47 1.31 -2.34 7.26
N ASP A 48 2.43 -3.00 7.53
CA ASP A 48 3.37 -2.61 8.58
C ASP A 48 4.40 -1.63 8.02
N LYS A 49 4.39 -0.38 8.52
CA LYS A 49 5.27 0.70 8.06
C LYS A 49 6.75 0.33 8.11
N ASP A 50 7.17 -0.49 9.09
CA ASP A 50 8.59 -0.82 9.29
C ASP A 50 9.05 -1.95 8.36
N LEU A 51 8.11 -2.61 7.68
CA LEU A 51 8.36 -3.67 6.68
C LEU A 51 8.17 -3.19 5.24
N MET A 52 7.69 -1.97 5.03
CA MET A 52 7.48 -1.43 3.70
C MET A 52 8.82 -1.21 2.99
N SER A 53 8.86 -1.61 1.72
CA SER A 53 10.01 -1.46 0.82
C SER A 53 9.53 -1.53 -0.62
N LEU A 54 10.39 -1.19 -1.59
CA LEU A 54 10.03 -1.26 -3.00
C LEU A 54 9.66 -2.70 -3.45
N PRO A 55 10.38 -3.77 -3.04
CA PRO A 55 9.96 -5.14 -3.32
C PRO A 55 8.59 -5.50 -2.74
N VAL A 56 8.24 -4.99 -1.57
CA VAL A 56 6.91 -5.21 -0.98
C VAL A 56 5.81 -4.52 -1.80
N ILE A 57 6.09 -3.34 -2.36
CA ILE A 57 5.17 -2.66 -3.29
C ILE A 57 5.06 -3.45 -4.61
N ASP A 58 6.17 -4.00 -5.13
CA ASP A 58 6.16 -4.92 -6.27
C ASP A 58 5.27 -6.14 -6.02
N ASP A 59 5.43 -6.79 -4.86
CA ASP A 59 4.61 -7.95 -4.46
C ASP A 59 3.10 -7.59 -4.39
N MET A 60 2.77 -6.38 -3.93
CA MET A 60 1.39 -5.86 -3.93
C MET A 60 0.84 -5.67 -5.34
N ALA A 61 1.65 -5.17 -6.28
CA ALA A 61 1.27 -5.01 -7.67
C ALA A 61 1.08 -6.37 -8.38
N GLU A 62 1.96 -7.34 -8.09
CA GLU A 62 1.83 -8.72 -8.56
C GLU A 62 0.54 -9.37 -8.04
N ALA A 63 0.22 -9.17 -6.76
CA ALA A 63 -1.00 -9.70 -6.15
C ALA A 63 -2.29 -9.20 -6.83
N VAL A 64 -2.28 -8.01 -7.42
CA VAL A 64 -3.41 -7.47 -8.21
C VAL A 64 -3.31 -7.75 -9.72
N GLY A 65 -2.32 -8.53 -10.14
CA GLY A 65 -2.24 -9.14 -11.48
C GLY A 65 -1.19 -8.54 -12.42
N TYR A 66 -0.29 -7.69 -11.93
CA TYR A 66 0.77 -7.10 -12.78
C TYR A 66 2.11 -7.77 -12.50
N ILE A 67 2.59 -8.56 -13.47
CA ILE A 67 3.84 -9.35 -13.38
C ILE A 67 4.99 -8.73 -14.21
N GLU A 68 4.83 -7.49 -14.65
CA GLU A 68 5.81 -6.83 -15.52
C GLU A 68 7.07 -6.43 -14.74
N ARG A 69 8.25 -6.67 -15.34
CA ARG A 69 9.54 -6.44 -14.69
C ARG A 69 9.90 -4.96 -14.47
N PHE A 70 9.17 -4.04 -15.10
CA PHE A 70 9.51 -2.62 -15.12
C PHE A 70 8.23 -1.79 -14.97
N MET A 71 7.72 -1.73 -13.74
CA MET A 71 6.66 -0.80 -13.36
C MET A 71 7.23 0.44 -12.68
N ASN A 72 6.58 1.58 -12.91
CA ASN A 72 6.88 2.82 -12.20
C ASN A 72 5.82 3.00 -11.11
N TYR A 73 6.27 3.15 -9.87
CA TYR A 73 5.39 3.44 -8.74
C TYR A 73 5.48 4.91 -8.35
N TYR A 74 4.36 5.45 -7.90
CA TYR A 74 4.24 6.81 -7.43
C TYR A 74 3.38 6.83 -6.17
N PHE A 75 3.76 7.64 -5.19
CA PHE A 75 2.86 8.01 -4.10
C PHE A 75 2.35 9.43 -4.30
N LYS A 76 1.13 9.68 -3.83
CA LYS A 76 0.52 11.00 -3.84
C LYS A 76 0.75 11.69 -2.50
N ILE A 77 1.34 12.87 -2.53
CA ILE A 77 1.47 13.72 -1.34
C ILE A 77 0.06 14.15 -0.90
N PRO A 78 -0.30 13.99 0.39
CA PRO A 78 -1.60 14.39 0.90
C PRO A 78 -1.90 15.87 0.63
N ASN A 79 -3.15 16.17 0.29
CA ASN A 79 -3.64 17.53 0.01
C ASN A 79 -3.01 18.24 -1.20
N MET A 80 -2.23 17.54 -2.02
CA MET A 80 -1.74 18.03 -3.32
C MET A 80 -2.54 17.43 -4.47
N ASP A 81 -2.53 18.10 -5.63
CA ASP A 81 -3.14 17.62 -6.86
C ASP A 81 -2.25 16.53 -7.50
N LEU A 82 -2.75 15.73 -8.44
CA LEU A 82 -1.91 14.73 -9.12
C LEU A 82 -0.82 15.39 -9.97
N SER A 83 -1.12 16.56 -10.54
CA SER A 83 -0.23 17.33 -11.43
C SER A 83 1.06 17.80 -10.75
N ASN A 84 1.05 17.95 -9.41
CA ASN A 84 2.20 18.41 -8.64
C ASN A 84 2.53 17.54 -7.40
N GLY A 85 1.65 16.62 -7.04
CA GLY A 85 1.73 15.83 -5.81
C GLY A 85 2.21 14.40 -6.00
N LEU A 86 2.47 13.94 -7.23
CA LEU A 86 3.01 12.60 -7.47
C LEU A 86 4.53 12.61 -7.35
N LYS A 87 5.05 11.77 -6.45
CA LYS A 87 6.49 11.50 -6.33
C LYS A 87 6.77 10.06 -6.72
N GLN A 88 7.73 9.86 -7.62
CA GLN A 88 8.16 8.53 -8.04
C GLN A 88 8.91 7.84 -6.89
N ILE A 89 8.64 6.55 -6.72
CA ILE A 89 9.39 5.66 -5.83
C ILE A 89 10.45 4.97 -6.67
N GLN A 90 11.74 5.22 -6.38
CA GLN A 90 12.86 4.66 -7.15
C GLN A 90 13.65 3.63 -6.34
N SER A 91 13.51 3.65 -5.01
CA SER A 91 14.23 2.78 -4.08
C SER A 91 13.51 2.69 -2.74
N ASP A 92 13.98 1.79 -1.88
CA ASP A 92 13.48 1.66 -0.50
C ASP A 92 13.59 2.94 0.32
N SER A 93 14.49 3.86 -0.02
CA SER A 93 14.61 5.14 0.70
C SER A 93 13.49 6.15 0.40
N ASP A 94 12.69 5.89 -0.64
CA ASP A 94 11.52 6.70 -0.99
C ASP A 94 10.21 6.19 -0.36
N VAL A 95 10.25 4.99 0.25
CA VAL A 95 9.12 4.32 0.92
C VAL A 95 9.13 4.66 2.40
#